data_AF-A0A961MLC5-F1
#
_entry.id   AF-A0A961MLC5-F1
#
_cell.length_a   1.000
_cell.length_b   1.000
_cell.length_c   1.000
_cell.angle_alpha   90.00
_cell.angle_beta   90.00
_cell.angle_gamma   90.00
#
_symmetry.space_group_name_H-M   'P 1'
#
loop_
_entity.id
_entity.type
_entity.pdbx_description
1 polymer ?
#
loop_
_entity_poly.entity_id
_entity_poly.type
_entity_poly.pdbx_seq_one_letter_code
_entity_poly.pdbx_strand_id
1 'polypeptide(L)' 'MVVLNRIYTRTGDSGDTALGNGVRVAKHSLRVGAYGTVDEVNATLGIARLHA' A
#
# COMPACT_ATOMS: atom_id res chain seq x y z
N MET A 1 -4.20 -7.37 13.95
CA MET A 1 -5.13 -7.85 12.90
C MET A 1 -5.49 -6.65 12.03
N VAL A 2 -5.32 -6.74 10.71
CA VAL A 2 -5.72 -5.66 9.77
C VAL A 2 -7.18 -5.90 9.38
N VAL A 3 -8.02 -4.87 9.47
CA VAL A 3 -9.46 -4.95 9.12
C VAL A 3 -9.69 -4.19 7.82
N LEU A 4 -10.24 -4.86 6.80
CA LEU A 4 -10.61 -4.28 5.53
C LEU A 4 -12.14 -4.20 5.46
N ASN A 5 -12.73 -3.05 5.84
CA ASN A 5 -14.19 -2.85 5.82
C ASN A 5 -14.64 -1.95 4.65
N ARG A 6 -14.11 -0.73 4.55
CA ARG A 6 -14.38 0.24 3.49
C ARG A 6 -13.06 0.58 2.82
N ILE A 7 -12.92 0.19 1.56
CA ILE A 7 -11.68 0.34 0.82
C ILE A 7 -11.36 1.82 0.56
N TYR A 8 -12.34 2.61 0.11
CA TYR A 8 -12.15 4.04 -0.07
C TYR A 8 -12.51 4.82 1.20
N THR A 9 -11.53 5.50 1.79
CA THR A 9 -11.70 6.32 3.00
C THR A 9 -11.54 7.82 2.75
N ARG A 10 -10.97 8.20 1.60
CA ARG A 10 -10.63 9.61 1.23
C ARG A 10 -9.59 10.30 2.14
N THR A 11 -9.08 9.62 3.16
CA THR A 11 -8.10 10.19 4.11
C THR A 11 -6.74 10.50 3.49
N GLY A 12 -6.51 10.10 2.23
CA GLY A 12 -5.29 10.39 1.50
C GLY A 12 -5.46 11.38 0.36
N ASP A 13 -6.61 12.04 0.24
CA ASP A 13 -6.89 12.94 -0.89
C ASP A 13 -5.95 14.15 -0.91
N SER A 14 -5.47 14.59 0.26
CA SER A 14 -4.46 15.66 0.38
C SER A 14 -3.02 15.24 0.05
N GLY A 15 -2.79 13.99 -0.39
CA GLY A 15 -1.46 13.51 -0.78
C GLY A 15 -0.66 12.76 0.29
N ASP A 16 -1.22 12.59 1.50
CA ASP A 16 -0.57 11.87 2.60
C ASP A 16 -1.17 10.48 2.84
N THR A 17 -0.40 9.58 3.44
CA THR A 17 -0.84 8.25 3.90
C THR A 17 -0.44 8.00 5.36
N ALA A 18 -1.12 7.08 6.05
CA ALA A 18 -0.79 6.69 7.41
C ALA A 18 0.07 5.42 7.41
N LEU A 19 1.16 5.43 8.19
CA LEU A 19 1.97 4.26 8.48
C LEU A 19 1.28 3.40 9.56
N GLY A 20 1.73 2.15 9.73
CA GLY A 20 1.18 1.22 10.73
C GLY A 20 1.30 1.69 12.19
N ASN A 21 2.17 2.67 12.46
CA ASN A 21 2.30 3.32 13.77
C ASN A 21 1.48 4.62 13.90
N GLY A 22 0.61 4.93 12.93
CA GLY A 22 -0.25 6.12 12.91
C GLY A 22 0.42 7.40 12.38
N VAL A 23 1.74 7.41 12.18
CA VAL A 23 2.44 8.57 11.61
C VAL A 23 2.00 8.80 10.17
N ARG A 24 1.71 10.06 9.81
CA ARG A 24 1.36 10.43 8.43
C ARG A 24 2.58 10.93 7.67
N VAL A 25 2.71 10.47 6.43
CA VAL A 25 3.82 10.82 5.53
C VAL A 25 3.28 11.07 4.13
N ALA A 26 3.99 11.88 3.35
CA ALA A 26 3.68 12.08 1.94
C ALA A 26 3.68 10.74 1.18
N LYS A 27 2.75 10.57 0.24
CA LYS A 27 2.64 9.37 -0.61
C LYS A 27 3.91 9.09 -1.42
N HIS A 28 4.69 10.12 -1.74
CA HIS A 28 5.97 9.99 -2.44
C HIS A 28 7.18 9.81 -1.50
N SER A 29 6.97 9.56 -0.20
CA SER A 29 8.09 9.30 0.71
C SER A 29 8.77 7.96 0.38
N LEU A 30 10.09 7.88 0.63
CA LEU A 30 10.89 6.69 0.35
C LEU A 30 10.29 5.41 0.97
N ARG A 31 9.74 5.53 2.18
CA ARG A 31 9.12 4.39 2.87
C ARG A 31 7.89 3.87 2.14
N VAL A 32 7.04 4.77 1.65
CA VAL A 32 5.82 4.41 0.90
C VAL A 32 6.19 3.77 -0.44
N GLY A 33 7.17 4.33 -1.14
CA GLY A 33 7.69 3.74 -2.37
C GLY A 33 8.23 2.32 -2.15
N ALA A 34 9.01 2.11 -1.08
CA ALA A 34 9.62 0.81 -0.81
C ALA A 34 8.58 -0.32 -0.64
N TYR A 35 7.57 -0.15 0.21
CA TYR A 35 6.55 -1.20 0.37
C TYR A 35 5.57 -1.23 -0.81
N GLY A 36 5.40 -0.13 -1.56
CA GLY A 36 4.62 -0.11 -2.81
C GLY A 36 5.25 -0.98 -3.89
N THR A 37 6.58 -0.92 -4.07
CA THR A 37 7.30 -1.80 -4.99
C THR A 37 7.23 -3.27 -4.55
N VAL A 38 7.24 -3.55 -3.24
CA VAL A 38 7.03 -4.92 -2.74
C VAL A 38 5.62 -5.42 -3.06
N ASP A 39 4.60 -4.57 -2.93
CA ASP A 39 3.22 -4.90 -3.29
C ASP A 39 3.08 -5.18 -4.80
N GLU A 40 3.74 -4.40 -5.64
CA GLU A 40 3.82 -4.63 -7.09
C GLU A 40 4.42 -6.01 -7.41
N VAL A 41 5.57 -6.34 -6.82
CA VAL A 41 6.20 -7.67 -6.98
C VAL A 41 5.26 -8.78 -6.52
N ASN A 42 4.58 -8.62 -5.39
CA ASN A 42 3.64 -9.61 -4.88
C ASN A 42 2.47 -9.85 -5.84
N ALA A 43 1.93 -8.79 -6.45
CA ALA A 43 0.91 -8.91 -7.48
C ALA A 43 1.43 -9.65 -8.72
N THR A 44 2.64 -9.32 -9.20
CA THR A 44 3.26 -10.01 -10.35
C THR A 44 3.53 -11.48 -10.07
N LEU A 45 4.00 -11.83 -8.86
CA LEU A 45 4.18 -13.22 -8.45
C LEU A 45 2.85 -14.00 -8.46
N GLY A 46 1.75 -13.35 -8.08
CA GLY A 46 0.41 -13.93 -8.18
C GLY A 46 0.06 -14.34 -9.62
N ILE A 47 0.38 -13.49 -10.60
CA ILE A 47 0.18 -13.79 -12.02
C ILE A 47 1.09 -14.95 -12.47
N ALA A 48 2.38 -14.92 -12.12
CA ALA A 48 3.30 -16.00 -12.45
C ALA A 48 2.82 -17.35 -11.90
N ARG A 49 2.37 -17.38 -10.65
CA ARG A 49 1.81 -18.58 -10.00
C ARG A 49 0.54 -19.09 -10.66
N LEU A 50 -0.31 -18.20 -11.19
CA LEU A 50 -1.55 -18.59 -11.86
C LEU A 50 -1.29 -19.38 -13.16
N HIS A 51 -0.14 -19.17 -13.80
CA HIS A 51 0.21 -19.76 -15.10
C HIS A 51 1.26 -20.89 -15.01
N ALA A 52 1.64 -21.31 -13.81
CA ALA A 52 2.62 -22.38 -13.56
C ALA A 52 1.96 -23.76 -13.41
#